data_AF-A0A0B7MX63-F1
#
_entry.id   AF-A0A0B7MX63-F1
#
_cell.length_a   1.000
_cell.length_b   1.000
_cell.length_c   1.000
_cell.angle_alpha   90.00
_cell.angle_beta   90.00
_cell.angle_gamma   90.00
#
_symmetry.space_group_name_H-M   'P 1'
#
loop_
_entity.id
_entity.type
_entity.pdbx_description
1 polymer ?
#
loop_
_entity_poly.entity_id
_entity_poly.type
_entity_poly.pdbx_seq_one_letter_code
_entity_poly.pdbx_strand_id
1 'polypeptide(L)'
;MHTTRLFAPAAGLFKGLARTHIQISTIGISGQRHFSNTFQTRNEEPTKTPDNVEAATEEEVIEAVEEAEPVKLSRRRRAFHEWVNGNGSKYSRPAKGTTNYLDASKPFPNNPLFQPRPPLSDARRQEIYDAFIADPEEWSVRKLATKFGVSLKRIEAILTLKASEKEMEKNGMALQKKFNKGMEQLMGVDQAIESLKEPLIDIFPAVGKPRFKTLKEDASFSPKDAADVLGRIPFKDLEKLVIASEQAEFTLPSSSATSVTSNDHRPTRHGKFVIVDTSS
;
A
#
# COMPACT_ATOMS: atom_id res chain seq x y z
N MET A 1 3.34 -53.14 48.58
CA MET A 1 1.87 -53.32 48.58
C MET A 1 1.24 -52.11 49.27
N HIS A 2 0.10 -51.65 48.75
CA HIS A 2 -0.68 -50.47 49.17
C HIS A 2 -0.08 -49.12 48.72
N THR A 3 -0.79 -48.17 48.10
CA THR A 3 -2.19 -48.06 47.67
C THR A 3 -2.28 -46.90 46.67
N THR A 4 -3.10 -47.10 45.64
CA THR A 4 -3.61 -46.15 44.65
C THR A 4 -4.21 -44.86 45.24
N ARG A 5 -3.99 -43.70 44.60
CA ARG A 5 -5.04 -42.69 44.39
C ARG A 5 -4.86 -41.94 43.06
N LEU A 6 -5.80 -42.20 42.18
CA LEU A 6 -6.21 -41.39 41.03
C LEU A 6 -6.81 -40.07 41.53
N PHE A 7 -6.56 -38.96 40.84
CA PHE A 7 -7.42 -37.79 40.88
C PHE A 7 -7.66 -37.28 39.46
N ALA A 8 -8.95 -37.16 39.14
CA ALA A 8 -9.53 -36.79 37.85
C ALA A 8 -9.54 -35.26 37.65
N PRO A 9 -9.82 -34.77 36.43
CA PRO A 9 -9.63 -33.38 36.05
C PRO A 9 -10.82 -32.50 36.43
N ALA A 10 -10.54 -31.25 36.83
CA ALA A 10 -11.55 -30.24 37.13
C ALA A 10 -12.11 -29.64 35.83
N ALA A 11 -13.37 -29.96 35.53
CA ALA A 11 -14.20 -29.28 34.55
C ALA A 11 -15.03 -28.18 35.25
N GLY A 12 -15.17 -27.04 34.56
CA GLY A 12 -16.34 -26.17 34.66
C GLY A 12 -16.19 -24.91 35.52
N LEU A 13 -16.19 -23.75 34.84
CA LEU A 13 -16.91 -22.53 35.27
C LEU A 13 -16.95 -21.53 34.10
N PHE A 14 -17.85 -21.78 33.14
CA PHE A 14 -18.35 -20.78 32.21
C PHE A 14 -19.55 -20.08 32.85
N LYS A 15 -19.39 -18.79 33.17
CA LYS A 15 -20.44 -17.76 33.33
C LYS A 15 -19.79 -16.49 32.78
N GLY A 16 -20.09 -16.05 31.56
CA GLY A 16 -21.35 -15.43 31.17
C GLY A 16 -21.30 -13.94 31.52
N LEU A 17 -20.97 -13.07 30.55
CA LEU A 17 -21.29 -11.64 30.59
C LEU A 17 -21.12 -10.98 29.20
N ALA A 18 -22.28 -10.55 28.69
CA ALA A 18 -22.54 -9.41 27.81
C ALA A 18 -21.84 -9.33 26.43
N ARG A 19 -22.57 -9.78 25.40
CA ARG A 19 -22.41 -9.37 24.01
C ARG A 19 -22.96 -7.95 23.85
N THR A 20 -22.10 -6.95 23.71
CA THR A 20 -22.51 -5.57 23.43
C THR A 20 -23.02 -5.47 21.99
N HIS A 21 -24.27 -5.04 21.86
CA HIS A 21 -24.95 -4.83 20.60
C HIS A 21 -24.50 -3.47 20.03
N ILE A 22 -23.60 -3.46 19.04
CA ILE A 22 -23.25 -2.25 18.30
C ILE A 22 -24.37 -2.01 17.29
N GLN A 23 -25.23 -1.02 17.57
CA GLN A 23 -26.14 -0.47 16.56
C GLN A 23 -25.30 0.34 15.57
N ILE A 24 -25.11 -0.21 14.37
CA ILE A 24 -24.59 0.53 13.22
C ILE A 24 -25.77 1.32 12.65
N SER A 25 -25.82 2.62 12.92
CA SER A 25 -26.72 3.54 12.24
C SER A 25 -26.26 3.69 10.78
N THR A 26 -27.08 3.25 9.85
CA THR A 26 -26.89 3.51 8.42
C THR A 26 -27.16 4.98 8.14
N ILE A 27 -26.09 5.78 8.01
CA ILE A 27 -26.17 7.13 7.47
C ILE A 27 -26.43 7.01 5.96
N GLY A 28 -27.63 7.40 5.53
CA GLY A 28 -28.00 7.46 4.13
C GLY A 28 -27.17 8.51 3.39
N ILE A 29 -26.28 8.06 2.50
CA ILE A 29 -25.56 8.92 1.57
C ILE A 29 -26.48 9.18 0.38
N SER A 30 -27.36 10.17 0.55
CA SER A 30 -28.08 10.80 -0.57
C SER A 30 -27.14 11.79 -1.24
N GLY A 31 -26.68 11.45 -2.45
CA GLY A 31 -25.83 12.33 -3.24
C GLY A 31 -25.09 11.61 -4.36
N GLN A 32 -25.81 11.03 -5.31
CA GLN A 32 -25.21 10.67 -6.59
C GLN A 32 -24.79 11.95 -7.31
N ARG A 33 -23.50 12.28 -7.28
CA ARG A 33 -22.91 13.25 -8.21
C ARG A 33 -22.57 12.49 -9.48
N HIS A 34 -23.33 12.72 -10.53
CA HIS A 34 -23.01 12.23 -11.87
C HIS A 34 -21.70 12.89 -12.34
N PHE A 35 -20.66 12.08 -12.56
CA PHE A 35 -19.47 12.51 -13.28
C PHE A 35 -19.77 12.40 -14.78
N SER A 36 -20.02 13.52 -15.45
CA SER A 36 -20.09 13.58 -16.91
C SER A 36 -18.68 13.68 -17.47
N ASN A 37 -18.16 12.57 -17.99
CA ASN A 37 -16.93 12.55 -18.78
C ASN A 37 -17.27 12.87 -20.24
N THR A 38 -17.19 14.14 -20.64
CA THR A 38 -17.19 14.52 -22.05
C THR A 38 -15.77 14.39 -22.60
N PHE A 39 -15.44 13.18 -23.06
CA PHE A 39 -14.33 12.96 -23.99
C PHE A 39 -14.79 13.46 -25.37
N GLN A 40 -14.37 14.65 -25.78
CA GLN A 40 -14.47 15.03 -27.19
C GLN A 40 -13.37 14.31 -27.96
N THR A 41 -13.76 13.27 -28.68
CA THR A 41 -12.97 12.70 -29.77
C THR A 41 -12.76 13.77 -30.84
N ARG A 42 -11.53 14.28 -30.95
CA ARG A 42 -11.08 15.01 -32.14
C ARG A 42 -11.07 14.01 -33.30
N ASN A 43 -11.99 14.19 -34.24
CA ASN A 43 -11.91 13.53 -35.54
C ASN A 43 -10.73 14.17 -36.31
N GLU A 44 -9.69 13.37 -36.57
CA GLU A 44 -8.70 13.67 -37.58
C GLU A 44 -9.18 12.97 -38.87
N GLU A 45 -9.51 13.74 -39.91
CA GLU A 45 -9.68 13.20 -41.25
C GLU A 45 -8.37 13.35 -42.05
N PRO A 46 -7.99 12.32 -42.83
CA PRO A 46 -6.75 12.31 -43.59
C PRO A 46 -6.86 13.06 -44.94
N THR A 47 -5.81 13.81 -45.22
CA THR A 47 -5.52 14.53 -46.46
C THR A 47 -5.63 13.64 -47.71
N LYS A 48 -6.37 14.11 -48.72
CA LYS A 48 -6.22 13.68 -50.12
C LYS A 48 -6.12 14.90 -51.03
N THR A 49 -4.96 15.04 -51.68
CA THR A 49 -4.76 15.79 -52.92
C THR A 49 -5.61 15.18 -54.04
N PRO A 50 -6.05 15.99 -55.01
CA PRO A 50 -5.37 15.99 -56.31
C PRO A 50 -5.25 17.36 -57.00
N ASP A 51 -4.34 17.34 -57.97
CA ASP A 51 -3.85 18.42 -58.83
C ASP A 51 -4.90 19.08 -59.76
N ASN A 52 -4.70 20.39 -59.94
CA ASN A 52 -4.76 21.21 -61.17
C ASN A 52 -6.06 21.29 -61.99
N VAL A 53 -6.55 22.52 -62.20
CA VAL A 53 -6.67 23.21 -63.53
C VAL A 53 -7.54 24.48 -63.37
N GLU A 54 -7.11 25.52 -64.10
CA GLU A 54 -7.86 26.71 -64.56
C GLU A 54 -7.79 28.03 -63.77
N ALA A 55 -7.39 29.04 -64.55
CA ALA A 55 -7.15 30.42 -64.21
C ALA A 55 -8.45 31.23 -64.23
N ALA A 56 -8.66 32.08 -63.23
CA ALA A 56 -9.50 33.25 -63.33
C ALA A 56 -9.17 34.25 -62.23
N THR A 57 -8.73 35.44 -62.67
CA THR A 57 -9.03 36.77 -62.12
C THR A 57 -8.68 37.10 -60.66
N GLU A 58 -7.76 38.06 -60.58
CA GLU A 58 -7.56 39.01 -59.49
C GLU A 58 -8.89 39.57 -58.97
N GLU A 59 -9.25 39.24 -57.73
CA GLU A 59 -9.97 40.16 -56.83
C GLU A 59 -9.41 39.99 -55.42
N GLU A 60 -8.88 41.07 -54.86
CA GLU A 60 -8.49 41.17 -53.46
C GLU A 60 -9.71 40.95 -52.55
N VAL A 61 -9.91 39.72 -52.12
CA VAL A 61 -10.68 39.46 -50.90
C VAL A 61 -9.68 39.52 -49.75
N ILE A 62 -9.62 40.69 -49.11
CA ILE A 62 -9.10 40.82 -47.75
C ILE A 62 -10.02 39.97 -46.88
N GLU A 63 -9.69 38.68 -46.77
CA GLU A 63 -10.33 37.76 -45.85
C GLU A 63 -9.88 38.21 -44.46
N ALA A 64 -10.69 39.09 -43.87
CA ALA A 64 -10.60 39.45 -42.48
C ALA A 64 -10.51 38.14 -41.71
N VAL A 65 -9.33 37.88 -41.15
CA VAL A 65 -9.18 36.92 -40.07
C VAL A 65 -10.16 37.40 -39.01
N GLU A 66 -11.34 36.79 -38.97
CA GLU A 66 -12.30 36.98 -37.88
C GLU A 66 -11.49 36.68 -36.62
N GLU A 67 -11.09 37.73 -35.92
CA GLU A 67 -10.50 37.65 -34.60
C GLU A 67 -11.57 37.01 -33.71
N ALA A 68 -11.58 35.68 -33.66
CA ALA A 68 -12.47 34.91 -32.84
C ALA A 68 -12.32 35.45 -31.42
N GLU A 69 -13.34 36.17 -30.93
CA GLU A 69 -13.26 36.88 -29.66
C GLU A 69 -12.72 35.92 -28.60
N PRO A 70 -11.69 36.31 -27.81
CA PRO A 70 -11.08 35.41 -26.86
C PRO A 70 -12.18 34.94 -25.92
N VAL A 71 -12.46 33.63 -25.96
CA VAL A 71 -13.48 32.98 -25.15
C VAL A 71 -13.34 33.51 -23.73
N LYS A 72 -14.36 34.24 -23.25
CA LYS A 72 -14.33 34.96 -21.98
C LYS A 72 -14.17 33.95 -20.84
N LEU A 73 -12.92 33.65 -20.48
CA LEU A 73 -12.61 32.67 -19.45
C LEU A 73 -13.07 33.19 -18.09
N SER A 74 -13.61 32.29 -17.27
CA SER A 74 -13.99 32.63 -15.89
C SER A 74 -12.77 33.13 -15.09
N ARG A 75 -13.01 33.98 -14.08
CA ARG A 75 -11.94 34.49 -13.19
C ARG A 75 -11.08 33.36 -12.60
N ARG A 76 -11.71 32.25 -12.19
CA ARG A 76 -11.01 31.07 -11.67
C ARG A 76 -10.12 30.41 -12.72
N ARG A 77 -10.59 30.31 -13.96
CA ARG A 77 -9.81 29.73 -15.06
C ARG A 77 -8.62 30.62 -15.44
N ARG A 78 -8.78 31.94 -15.41
CA ARG A 78 -7.68 32.89 -15.62
C ARG A 78 -6.60 32.74 -14.54
N ALA A 79 -7.00 32.72 -13.26
CA ALA A 79 -6.07 32.53 -12.14
C ALA A 79 -5.35 31.17 -12.21
N PHE A 80 -6.04 30.11 -12.65
CA PHE A 80 -5.42 28.80 -12.88
C PHE A 80 -4.35 28.87 -13.97
N HIS A 81 -4.64 29.47 -15.12
CA HIS A 81 -3.66 29.60 -16.21
C HIS A 81 -2.47 30.48 -15.84
N GLU A 82 -2.71 31.56 -15.09
CA GLU A 82 -1.64 32.39 -14.52
C GLU A 82 -0.71 31.56 -13.62
N TRP A 83 -1.27 30.71 -12.75
CA TRP A 83 -0.47 29.81 -11.93
C TRP A 83 0.26 28.74 -12.74
N VAL A 84 -0.40 28.06 -13.69
CA VAL A 84 0.21 27.02 -14.54
C VAL A 84 1.39 27.58 -15.33
N ASN A 85 1.25 28.79 -15.88
CA ASN A 85 2.30 29.44 -16.66
C ASN A 85 3.40 30.03 -15.77
N GLY A 86 3.08 30.44 -14.54
CA GLY A 86 4.03 30.90 -13.54
C GLY A 86 4.62 29.75 -12.71
N ASN A 87 4.26 29.70 -11.41
CA ASN A 87 4.80 28.75 -10.43
C ASN A 87 4.51 27.28 -10.72
N GLY A 88 3.47 26.98 -11.49
CA GLY A 88 3.04 25.62 -11.85
C GLY A 88 3.86 25.00 -12.97
N SER A 89 4.60 25.81 -13.73
CA SER A 89 5.37 25.36 -14.91
C SER A 89 6.40 24.28 -14.56
N LYS A 90 7.01 24.35 -13.37
CA LYS A 90 7.93 23.32 -12.85
C LYS A 90 7.32 21.93 -12.68
N TYR A 91 5.99 21.82 -12.61
CA TYR A 91 5.28 20.55 -12.45
C TYR A 91 4.76 20.00 -13.78
N SER A 92 4.98 20.71 -14.89
CA SER A 92 4.58 20.24 -16.23
C SER A 92 5.34 18.97 -16.62
N ARG A 93 6.60 18.83 -16.17
CA ARG A 93 7.43 17.63 -16.38
C ARG A 93 7.94 17.09 -15.05
N PRO A 94 8.07 15.76 -14.91
CA PRO A 94 8.64 15.17 -13.70
C PRO A 94 10.11 15.55 -13.55
N ALA A 95 10.53 15.77 -12.30
CA ALA A 95 11.95 15.88 -11.99
C ALA A 95 12.59 14.48 -12.09
N LYS A 96 13.83 14.42 -12.59
CA LYS A 96 14.57 13.16 -12.74
C LYS A 96 15.32 12.87 -11.44
N GLY A 97 15.14 11.67 -10.88
CA GLY A 97 15.89 11.18 -9.73
C GLY A 97 15.40 11.73 -8.38
N THR A 98 14.38 12.59 -8.37
CA THR A 98 13.79 13.15 -7.15
C THR A 98 12.28 13.29 -7.29
N THR A 99 11.58 13.26 -6.17
CA THR A 99 10.15 13.51 -6.12
C THR A 99 9.85 14.99 -6.32
N ASN A 100 9.13 15.36 -7.38
CA ASN A 100 8.74 16.75 -7.66
C ASN A 100 7.44 17.12 -6.93
N TYR A 101 7.52 17.24 -5.61
CA TYR A 101 6.36 17.60 -4.78
C TYR A 101 6.05 19.10 -4.79
N LEU A 102 4.81 19.46 -4.41
CA LEU A 102 4.35 20.85 -4.32
C LEU A 102 5.19 21.69 -3.35
N ASP A 103 5.59 21.05 -2.25
CA ASP A 103 6.56 21.52 -1.28
C ASP A 103 7.84 20.71 -1.44
N ALA A 104 9.02 21.30 -1.23
CA ALA A 104 10.32 20.72 -1.66
C ALA A 104 10.58 19.30 -1.13
N SER A 105 10.07 18.98 0.07
CA SER A 105 10.29 17.68 0.73
C SER A 105 9.01 16.87 0.96
N LYS A 106 7.81 17.44 0.75
CA LYS A 106 6.55 16.84 1.22
C LYS A 106 5.48 16.88 0.14
N PRO A 107 4.75 15.77 -0.09
CA PRO A 107 3.72 15.71 -1.12
C PRO A 107 2.52 16.61 -0.83
N PHE A 108 2.16 16.76 0.45
CA PHE A 108 1.01 17.55 0.87
C PHE A 108 1.44 18.67 1.82
N PRO A 109 1.27 19.96 1.43
CA PRO A 109 1.70 21.07 2.28
C PRO A 109 0.96 21.12 3.62
N ASN A 110 -0.30 20.69 3.64
CA ASN A 110 -1.14 20.73 4.84
C ASN A 110 -0.97 19.50 5.76
N ASN A 111 -0.19 18.49 5.36
CA ASN A 111 0.03 17.29 6.17
C ASN A 111 1.54 17.04 6.35
N PRO A 112 2.17 17.59 7.41
CA PRO A 112 3.60 17.43 7.63
C PRO A 112 4.00 16.01 8.08
N LEU A 113 3.06 15.19 8.55
CA LEU A 113 3.31 13.83 9.04
C LEU A 113 3.48 12.82 7.90
N PHE A 114 2.87 13.07 6.74
CA PHE A 114 2.97 12.17 5.60
C PHE A 114 4.23 12.50 4.78
N GLN A 115 5.30 11.77 5.08
CA GLN A 115 6.59 11.85 4.39
C GLN A 115 6.92 10.47 3.81
N PRO A 116 6.61 10.21 2.54
CA PRO A 116 6.86 8.91 1.94
C PRO A 116 8.36 8.67 1.84
N ARG A 117 8.81 7.48 2.27
CA ARG A 117 10.18 7.02 2.04
C ARG A 117 10.34 6.55 0.59
N PRO A 118 11.52 6.72 -0.03
CA PRO A 118 11.75 6.22 -1.37
C PRO A 118 11.61 4.69 -1.41
N PRO A 119 11.11 4.11 -2.52
CA PRO A 119 11.03 2.67 -2.67
C PRO A 119 12.42 2.06 -2.93
N LEU A 120 12.55 0.75 -2.74
CA LEU A 120 13.76 0.02 -3.10
C LEU A 120 13.93 -0.03 -4.64
N SER A 121 15.17 -0.09 -5.13
CA SER A 121 15.44 -0.29 -6.56
C SER A 121 15.17 -1.72 -6.99
N ASP A 122 14.84 -1.91 -8.26
CA ASP A 122 14.65 -3.22 -8.85
C ASP A 122 15.93 -4.04 -8.82
N ALA A 123 17.07 -3.39 -9.08
CA ALA A 123 18.37 -4.01 -8.93
C ALA A 123 18.57 -4.56 -7.51
N ARG A 124 18.24 -3.79 -6.48
CA ARG A 124 18.36 -4.24 -5.09
C ARG A 124 17.39 -5.36 -4.73
N ARG A 125 16.15 -5.30 -5.24
CA ARG A 125 15.18 -6.40 -5.10
C ARG A 125 15.69 -7.67 -5.76
N GLN A 126 16.32 -7.55 -6.94
CA GLN A 126 16.92 -8.66 -7.66
C GLN A 126 18.10 -9.25 -6.86
N GLU A 127 18.99 -8.43 -6.32
CA GLU A 127 20.09 -8.88 -5.46
C GLU A 127 19.61 -9.67 -4.22
N ILE A 128 18.51 -9.21 -3.59
CA ILE A 128 17.89 -9.93 -2.46
C ILE A 128 17.42 -11.31 -2.90
N TYR A 129 16.73 -11.38 -4.04
CA TYR A 129 16.21 -12.62 -4.58
C TYR A 129 17.32 -13.59 -5.00
N ASP A 130 18.33 -13.10 -5.71
CA ASP A 130 19.46 -13.90 -6.18
C ASP A 130 20.27 -14.47 -5.00
N ALA A 131 20.48 -13.68 -3.94
CA ALA A 131 21.12 -14.16 -2.72
C ALA A 131 20.31 -15.27 -2.02
N PHE A 132 18.98 -15.15 -1.97
CA PHE A 132 18.12 -16.17 -1.39
C PHE A 132 18.11 -17.47 -2.21
N ILE A 133 18.09 -17.37 -3.54
CA ILE A 133 18.10 -18.54 -4.44
C ILE A 133 19.46 -19.25 -4.44
N ALA A 134 20.57 -18.52 -4.27
CA ALA A 134 21.90 -19.11 -4.21
C ALA A 134 22.03 -20.08 -3.04
N ASP A 135 21.73 -19.63 -1.81
CA ASP A 135 21.83 -20.46 -0.60
C ASP A 135 20.66 -20.15 0.37
N PRO A 136 19.52 -20.85 0.27
CA PRO A 136 18.34 -20.56 1.10
C PRO A 136 18.56 -20.75 2.62
N GLU A 137 19.45 -21.66 3.01
CA GLU A 137 19.75 -21.93 4.43
C GLU A 137 20.64 -20.85 5.04
N GLU A 138 21.67 -20.41 4.31
CA GLU A 138 22.61 -19.38 4.77
C GLU A 138 21.96 -17.98 4.70
N TRP A 139 21.22 -17.70 3.63
CA TRP A 139 20.52 -16.43 3.41
C TRP A 139 19.06 -16.48 3.86
N SER A 140 18.84 -16.79 5.14
CA SER A 140 17.52 -16.66 5.76
C SER A 140 16.95 -15.24 5.66
N VAL A 141 15.62 -15.12 5.70
CA VAL A 141 14.89 -13.84 5.66
C VAL A 141 15.43 -12.85 6.70
N ARG A 142 15.76 -13.33 7.91
CA ARG A 142 16.35 -12.51 8.99
C ARG A 142 17.71 -11.95 8.63
N LYS A 143 18.58 -12.76 8.03
CA LYS A 143 19.92 -12.34 7.64
C LYS A 143 19.89 -11.35 6.49
N LEU A 144 18.98 -11.55 5.54
CA LEU A 144 18.71 -10.58 4.49
C LEU A 144 18.16 -9.27 5.09
N ALA A 145 17.22 -9.32 6.04
CA ALA A 145 16.64 -8.15 6.69
C ALA A 145 17.70 -7.30 7.39
N THR A 146 18.55 -7.96 8.19
CA THR A 146 19.65 -7.30 8.89
C THR A 146 20.71 -6.74 7.95
N LYS A 147 21.09 -7.46 6.89
CA LYS A 147 22.10 -7.02 5.91
C LYS A 147 21.61 -5.83 5.07
N PHE A 148 20.35 -5.86 4.64
CA PHE A 148 19.79 -4.85 3.73
C PHE A 148 19.11 -3.69 4.47
N GLY A 149 18.85 -3.82 5.78
CA GLY A 149 18.18 -2.79 6.58
C GLY A 149 16.69 -2.68 6.28
N VAL A 150 16.06 -3.82 5.94
CA VAL A 150 14.67 -3.95 5.49
C VAL A 150 13.92 -4.84 6.48
N SER A 151 12.64 -4.59 6.69
CA SER A 151 11.74 -5.33 7.57
C SER A 151 11.50 -6.74 7.04
N LEU A 152 11.20 -7.66 7.95
CA LEU A 152 11.01 -9.08 7.61
C LEU A 152 9.88 -9.25 6.59
N LYS A 153 8.70 -8.69 6.89
CA LYS A 153 7.53 -8.73 6.01
C LYS A 153 7.79 -8.13 4.63
N ARG A 154 8.60 -7.09 4.53
CA ARG A 154 8.96 -6.49 3.24
C ARG A 154 9.89 -7.37 2.43
N ILE A 155 10.82 -8.09 3.05
CA ILE A 155 11.65 -9.08 2.35
C ILE A 155 10.83 -10.27 1.89
N GLU A 156 9.93 -10.79 2.72
CA GLU A 156 9.00 -11.86 2.32
C GLU A 156 8.20 -11.43 1.08
N ALA A 157 7.67 -10.20 1.09
CA ALA A 157 6.96 -9.64 -0.05
C ALA A 157 7.86 -9.49 -1.30
N ILE A 158 9.11 -9.06 -1.15
CA ILE A 158 10.05 -8.96 -2.28
C ILE A 158 10.32 -10.34 -2.89
N LEU A 159 10.58 -11.35 -2.05
CA LEU A 159 10.86 -12.71 -2.49
C LEU A 159 9.65 -13.32 -3.20
N THR A 160 8.45 -13.14 -2.66
CA THR A 160 7.21 -13.63 -3.29
C THR A 160 6.90 -12.93 -4.62
N LEU A 161 7.04 -11.60 -4.68
CA LEU A 161 6.80 -10.83 -5.91
C LEU A 161 7.85 -11.11 -7.00
N LYS A 162 9.11 -11.35 -6.62
CA LYS A 162 10.15 -11.74 -7.58
C LYS A 162 9.95 -13.17 -8.08
N ALA A 163 9.52 -14.08 -7.22
CA ALA A 163 9.15 -15.43 -7.64
C ALA A 163 8.00 -15.41 -8.66
N SER A 164 6.95 -14.62 -8.42
CA SER A 164 5.84 -14.47 -9.36
C SER A 164 6.23 -13.74 -10.64
N GLU A 165 7.14 -12.76 -10.59
CA GLU A 165 7.73 -12.13 -11.78
C GLU A 165 8.41 -13.17 -12.66
N LYS A 166 9.23 -14.07 -12.08
CA LYS A 166 9.90 -15.15 -12.82
C LYS A 166 8.92 -16.19 -13.37
N GLU A 167 7.83 -16.47 -12.65
CA GLU A 167 6.76 -17.33 -13.16
C GLU A 167 6.04 -16.70 -14.36
N MET A 168 5.75 -15.40 -14.31
CA MET A 168 5.17 -14.67 -15.45
C MET A 168 6.11 -14.64 -16.66
N GLU A 169 7.42 -14.45 -16.46
CA GLU A 169 8.42 -14.55 -17.54
C GLU A 169 8.40 -15.96 -18.15
N LYS A 170 8.33 -17.02 -17.33
CA LYS A 170 8.23 -18.42 -17.80
C LYS A 170 6.94 -18.70 -18.55
N ASN A 171 5.83 -18.09 -18.13
CA ASN A 171 4.53 -18.19 -18.78
C ASN A 171 4.46 -17.36 -20.08
N GLY A 172 5.54 -16.67 -20.47
CA GLY A 172 5.63 -15.89 -21.71
C GLY A 172 4.95 -14.52 -21.65
N MET A 173 4.62 -14.01 -20.45
CA MET A 173 4.04 -12.68 -20.29
C MET A 173 5.11 -11.59 -20.43
N ALA A 174 4.87 -10.61 -21.30
CA ALA A 174 5.81 -9.51 -21.51
C ALA A 174 5.76 -8.49 -20.34
N LEU A 175 6.83 -8.42 -19.55
CA LEU A 175 6.94 -7.48 -18.43
C LEU A 175 7.21 -6.04 -18.86
N GLN A 176 6.56 -5.08 -18.21
CA GLN A 176 6.67 -3.64 -18.48
C GLN A 176 7.92 -3.00 -17.83
N LYS A 177 9.13 -3.45 -18.21
CA LYS A 177 10.41 -2.98 -17.61
C LYS A 177 10.68 -1.49 -17.81
N LYS A 178 10.24 -0.91 -18.94
CA LYS A 178 10.40 0.53 -19.24
C LYS A 178 9.59 1.41 -18.28
N PHE A 179 8.37 0.98 -17.97
CA PHE A 179 7.51 1.70 -17.02
C PHE A 179 8.11 1.67 -15.62
N ASN A 180 8.58 0.50 -15.16
CA ASN A 180 9.25 0.35 -13.87
C ASN A 180 10.44 1.30 -13.76
N LYS A 181 11.32 1.35 -14.77
CA LYS A 181 12.46 2.27 -14.81
C LYS A 181 12.04 3.74 -14.75
N GLY A 182 10.97 4.12 -15.45
CA GLY A 182 10.40 5.47 -15.39
C GLY A 182 9.86 5.83 -14.00
N MET A 183 9.23 4.87 -13.32
CA MET A 183 8.72 5.05 -11.96
C MET A 183 9.84 5.19 -10.94
N GLU A 184 10.91 4.40 -11.03
CA GLU A 184 12.07 4.52 -10.15
C GLU A 184 12.72 5.91 -10.27
N GLN A 185 12.80 6.42 -11.51
CA GLN A 185 13.30 7.76 -11.77
C GLN A 185 12.42 8.86 -11.14
N LEU A 186 11.10 8.68 -11.09
CA LEU A 186 10.18 9.66 -10.48
C LEU A 186 10.20 9.62 -8.94
N MET A 187 10.45 8.44 -8.37
CA MET A 187 10.34 8.20 -6.93
C MET A 187 11.66 8.41 -6.16
N GLY A 188 12.75 8.72 -6.87
CA GLY A 188 14.03 9.05 -6.25
C GLY A 188 14.68 7.89 -5.50
N VAL A 189 14.71 6.73 -6.15
CA VAL A 189 15.20 5.47 -5.58
C VAL A 189 16.70 5.50 -5.22
N ASP A 190 17.51 6.26 -5.96
CA ASP A 190 18.97 6.33 -5.77
C ASP A 190 19.41 7.20 -4.56
N GLN A 191 18.47 7.61 -3.71
CA GLN A 191 18.76 8.38 -2.50
C GLN A 191 19.46 7.54 -1.42
N ALA A 192 20.16 8.23 -0.52
CA ALA A 192 21.09 7.62 0.43
C ALA A 192 20.49 6.46 1.23
N ILE A 193 21.24 5.35 1.29
CA ILE A 193 20.91 4.07 1.95
C ILE A 193 20.45 4.27 3.41
N GLU A 194 20.95 5.29 4.09
CA GLU A 194 20.59 5.59 5.47
C GLU A 194 19.11 5.97 5.65
N SER A 195 18.51 6.64 4.65
CA SER A 195 17.08 7.00 4.66
C SER A 195 16.15 5.79 4.52
N LEU A 196 16.68 4.68 3.98
CA LEU A 196 15.95 3.45 3.71
C LEU A 196 15.93 2.46 4.89
N LYS A 197 16.72 2.70 5.94
CA LYS A 197 16.73 1.81 7.11
C LYS A 197 15.37 1.83 7.81
N GLU A 198 14.72 0.68 7.81
CA GLU A 198 13.49 0.41 8.53
C GLU A 198 13.76 -0.55 9.70
N PRO A 199 12.97 -0.48 10.79
CA PRO A 199 13.06 -1.47 11.85
C PRO A 199 12.72 -2.85 11.27
N LEU A 200 13.33 -3.90 11.83
CA LEU A 200 13.06 -5.28 11.38
C LEU A 200 11.58 -5.63 11.54
N ILE A 201 10.96 -5.12 12.60
CA ILE A 201 9.56 -5.32 12.99
C ILE A 201 9.02 -4.04 13.63
N ASP A 202 7.80 -3.67 13.29
CA ASP A 202 7.05 -2.62 13.97
C ASP A 202 6.26 -3.21 15.14
N ILE A 203 6.69 -2.92 16.36
CA ILE A 203 6.05 -3.43 17.58
C ILE A 203 5.27 -2.32 18.25
N PHE A 204 3.95 -2.52 18.33
CA PHE A 204 3.05 -1.63 19.05
C PHE A 204 2.45 -2.37 20.26
N PRO A 205 3.10 -2.35 21.43
CA PRO A 205 2.53 -2.97 22.61
C PRO A 205 1.31 -2.16 23.06
N ALA A 206 0.23 -2.84 23.46
CA ALA A 206 -0.95 -2.17 23.99
C ALA A 206 -0.60 -1.43 25.28
N VAL A 207 -0.35 -0.11 25.23
CA VAL A 207 -0.05 0.71 26.41
C VAL A 207 -1.33 1.01 27.19
N GLY A 208 -1.27 0.79 28.50
CA GLY A 208 -2.38 1.07 29.43
C GLY A 208 -2.32 2.50 29.95
N LYS A 209 -3.10 2.78 31.00
CA LYS A 209 -3.01 4.05 31.73
C LYS A 209 -1.60 4.25 32.30
N PRO A 210 -1.07 5.49 32.34
CA PRO A 210 0.21 5.78 32.97
C PRO A 210 0.18 5.36 34.45
N ARG A 211 1.27 4.74 34.93
CA ARG A 211 1.45 4.33 36.33
C ARG A 211 2.67 5.02 36.92
N PHE A 212 2.54 5.53 38.13
CA PHE A 212 3.63 6.11 38.91
C PHE A 212 3.87 5.25 40.14
N LYS A 213 5.13 4.86 40.39
CA LYS A 213 5.54 4.06 41.55
C LYS A 213 6.60 4.84 42.30
N THR A 214 6.42 5.00 43.61
CA THR A 214 7.45 5.59 44.48
C THR A 214 8.53 4.54 44.75
N LEU A 215 9.78 4.97 44.62
CA LEU A 215 10.97 4.16 44.87
C LEU A 215 11.85 4.90 45.88
N LYS A 216 12.74 4.17 46.55
CA LYS A 216 13.77 4.79 47.37
C LYS A 216 14.75 5.55 46.47
N GLU A 217 15.35 6.60 47.01
CA GLU A 217 16.27 7.48 46.26
C GLU A 217 17.46 6.72 45.64
N ASP A 218 17.99 5.72 46.35
CA ASP A 218 19.12 4.92 45.87
C ASP A 218 18.71 3.71 45.00
N ALA A 219 17.41 3.49 44.76
CA ALA A 219 16.94 2.32 44.04
C ALA A 219 17.00 2.54 42.52
N SER A 220 17.73 1.65 41.81
CA SER A 220 17.71 1.61 40.35
C SER A 220 16.42 1.00 39.81
N PHE A 221 15.83 1.59 38.78
CA PHE A 221 14.62 1.08 38.12
C PHE A 221 14.90 0.71 36.66
N SER A 222 14.87 -0.59 36.36
CA SER A 222 15.15 -1.13 35.02
C SER A 222 13.86 -1.27 34.18
N PRO A 223 13.95 -1.30 32.83
CA PRO A 223 12.82 -1.66 31.98
C PRO A 223 12.20 -3.02 32.31
N LYS A 224 12.96 -3.96 32.90
CA LYS A 224 12.43 -5.25 33.39
C LYS A 224 11.49 -5.03 34.59
N ASP A 225 11.94 -4.28 35.58
CA ASP A 225 11.14 -3.93 36.76
C ASP A 225 9.88 -3.13 36.36
N ALA A 226 10.00 -2.28 35.32
CA ALA A 226 8.87 -1.57 34.75
C ALA A 226 7.84 -2.52 34.11
N ALA A 227 8.30 -3.51 33.35
CA ALA A 227 7.44 -4.55 32.79
C ALA A 227 6.72 -5.35 33.90
N ASP A 228 7.41 -5.69 34.99
CA ASP A 228 6.82 -6.39 36.13
C ASP A 228 5.73 -5.54 36.82
N VAL A 229 5.98 -4.24 37.03
CA VAL A 229 4.99 -3.30 37.60
C VAL A 229 3.77 -3.14 36.69
N LEU A 230 3.96 -3.24 35.37
CA LEU A 230 2.88 -3.20 34.39
C LEU A 230 2.19 -4.57 34.21
N GLY A 231 2.75 -5.66 34.76
CA GLY A 231 2.28 -7.03 34.56
C GLY A 231 2.45 -7.51 33.11
N ARG A 232 3.59 -7.19 32.48
CA ARG A 232 3.88 -7.42 31.06
C ARG A 232 5.20 -8.13 30.85
N ILE A 233 5.41 -8.62 29.63
CA ILE A 233 6.70 -9.12 29.19
C ILE A 233 7.64 -7.93 28.94
N PRO A 234 8.92 -7.99 29.31
CA PRO A 234 9.91 -6.99 28.93
C PRO A 234 9.96 -6.79 27.41
N PHE A 235 10.08 -5.55 26.96
CA PHE A 235 10.01 -5.20 25.53
C PHE A 235 11.04 -5.96 24.67
N LYS A 236 12.27 -6.14 25.16
CA LYS A 236 13.34 -6.90 24.47
C LYS A 236 13.01 -8.37 24.25
N ASP A 237 12.24 -8.97 25.16
CA ASP A 237 11.86 -10.38 25.05
C ASP A 237 10.66 -10.53 24.13
N LEU A 238 9.72 -9.58 24.16
CA LEU A 238 8.63 -9.45 23.18
C LEU A 238 9.21 -9.32 21.76
N GLU A 239 10.18 -8.43 21.54
CA GLU A 239 10.91 -8.30 20.27
C GLU A 239 11.42 -9.64 19.76
N LYS A 240 12.17 -10.37 20.60
CA LYS A 240 12.73 -11.67 20.21
C LYS A 240 11.65 -12.68 19.85
N LEU A 241 10.55 -12.72 20.59
CA LEU A 241 9.44 -13.64 20.34
C LEU A 241 8.76 -13.34 19.00
N VAL A 242 8.47 -12.07 18.72
CA VAL A 242 7.83 -11.68 17.45
C VAL A 242 8.77 -11.94 16.26
N ILE A 243 10.06 -11.64 16.41
CA ILE A 243 11.06 -11.97 15.38
C ILE A 243 11.16 -13.49 15.15
N ALA A 244 11.08 -14.29 16.20
CA ALA A 244 11.11 -15.74 16.08
C ALA A 244 9.84 -16.31 15.43
N SER A 245 8.65 -15.77 15.75
CA SER A 245 7.39 -16.22 15.15
C SER A 245 7.33 -15.92 13.65
N GLU A 246 7.73 -14.73 13.22
CA GLU A 246 7.69 -14.37 11.79
C GLU A 246 8.63 -15.24 10.94
N GLN A 247 9.81 -15.58 11.46
CA GLN A 247 10.76 -16.45 10.75
C GLN A 247 10.23 -17.85 10.47
N ALA A 248 9.43 -18.40 11.37
CA ALA A 248 8.90 -19.75 11.20
C ALA A 248 7.84 -19.85 10.10
N GLU A 249 7.24 -18.73 9.69
CA GLU A 249 6.09 -18.71 8.80
C GLU A 249 6.47 -18.69 7.31
N PHE A 250 7.69 -18.27 6.95
CA PHE A 250 8.00 -18.00 5.55
C PHE A 250 8.34 -19.27 4.75
N THR A 251 7.57 -19.50 3.69
CA THR A 251 7.85 -20.47 2.62
C THR A 251 7.56 -19.84 1.27
N LEU A 252 8.40 -20.11 0.26
CA LEU A 252 8.14 -19.61 -1.09
C LEU A 252 6.89 -20.32 -1.66
N PRO A 253 5.96 -19.58 -2.31
CA PRO A 253 4.85 -20.19 -3.00
C PRO A 253 5.39 -21.04 -4.16
N SER A 254 5.30 -22.37 -4.04
CA SER A 254 5.54 -23.29 -5.15
C SER A 254 4.38 -23.16 -6.14
N SER A 255 4.68 -23.13 -7.45
CA SER A 255 3.70 -23.09 -8.54
C SER A 255 2.70 -24.27 -8.51
N SER A 256 2.96 -25.30 -7.69
CA SER A 256 2.08 -26.45 -7.46
C SER A 256 1.04 -26.25 -6.35
N ALA A 257 1.06 -25.15 -5.60
CA ALA A 257 0.17 -24.94 -4.44
C ALA A 257 -1.22 -24.36 -4.80
N THR A 258 -1.49 -24.05 -6.06
CA THR A 258 -2.82 -23.59 -6.53
C THR A 258 -3.77 -24.76 -6.84
N SER A 259 -3.61 -25.89 -6.15
CA SER A 259 -4.69 -26.87 -5.95
C SER A 259 -5.13 -26.87 -4.49
N VAL A 260 -5.48 -25.70 -3.96
CA VAL A 260 -6.39 -25.67 -2.82
C VAL A 260 -7.73 -26.14 -3.36
N THR A 261 -8.01 -27.43 -3.19
CA THR A 261 -9.34 -27.99 -3.34
C THR A 261 -10.28 -27.17 -2.46
N SER A 262 -11.02 -26.26 -3.06
CA SER A 262 -12.19 -25.63 -2.47
C SER A 262 -13.26 -26.70 -2.31
N ASN A 263 -13.09 -27.57 -1.32
CA ASN A 263 -14.17 -28.43 -0.84
C ASN A 263 -15.03 -27.59 0.11
N ASP A 264 -15.68 -26.58 -0.48
CA ASP A 264 -16.60 -25.69 0.19
C ASP A 264 -17.95 -26.42 0.29
N HIS A 265 -18.03 -27.41 1.18
CA HIS A 265 -19.31 -28.00 1.58
C HIS A 265 -20.08 -26.96 2.38
N ARG A 266 -20.76 -26.04 1.69
CA ARG A 266 -21.82 -25.22 2.29
C ARG A 266 -22.99 -26.15 2.61
N PRO A 267 -23.39 -26.34 3.88
CA PRO A 267 -24.65 -26.99 4.17
C PRO A 267 -25.78 -26.04 3.71
N THR A 268 -26.45 -26.40 2.62
CA THR A 268 -27.61 -25.68 2.11
C THR A 268 -28.80 -25.87 3.06
N ARG A 269 -28.84 -25.10 4.14
CA ARG A 269 -30.06 -24.98 4.98
C ARG A 269 -31.13 -24.25 4.18
N HIS A 270 -31.96 -25.01 3.47
CA HIS A 270 -33.20 -24.51 2.89
C HIS A 270 -34.21 -24.32 4.03
N GLY A 271 -34.25 -23.12 4.62
CA GLY A 271 -35.36 -22.72 5.48
C GLY A 271 -36.61 -22.56 4.62
N LYS A 272 -37.59 -23.46 4.76
CA LYS A 272 -38.95 -23.23 4.25
C LYS A 272 -39.53 -22.04 5.00
N PHE A 273 -39.60 -20.88 4.35
CA PHE A 273 -40.42 -19.77 4.84
C PHE A 273 -41.89 -20.15 4.65
N VAL A 274 -42.58 -20.37 5.76
CA VAL A 274 -44.04 -20.49 5.79
C VAL A 274 -44.56 -19.10 6.13
N ILE A 275 -45.28 -18.50 5.20
CA ILE A 275 -46.05 -17.28 5.47
C ILE A 275 -47.38 -17.75 6.07
N VAL A 276 -47.63 -17.40 7.32
CA VAL A 276 -48.93 -17.60 7.98
C VAL A 276 -49.67 -16.27 7.90
N ASP A 277 -50.79 -16.23 7.18
CA ASP A 277 -51.67 -15.07 7.13
C ASP A 277 -52.35 -14.92 8.50
N THR A 278 -52.15 -13.79 9.16
CA THR A 278 -52.78 -13.46 10.44
C THR A 278 -53.90 -12.44 10.26
N SER A 279 -54.77 -12.63 9.27
CA SER A 279 -56.02 -11.89 9.18
C SER A 279 -57.08 -12.57 10.05
N SER A 280 -57.58 -11.84 11.05
CA SER A 280 -58.81 -12.19 11.78
C SER A 280 -60.04 -11.94 10.91
#